data_AF-F8FN67-F1
#
_entry.id   AF-F8FN67-F1
#
_cell.length_a   1.000
_cell.length_b   1.000
_cell.length_c   1.000
_cell.angle_alpha   90.00
_cell.angle_beta   90.00
_cell.angle_gamma   90.00
#
_symmetry.space_group_name_H-M   'P 1'
#
loop_
_entity.id
_entity.type
_entity.pdbx_description
1 polymer ?
#
loop_
_entity_poly.entity_id
_entity_poly.type
_entity_poly.pdbx_seq_one_letter_code
_entity_poly.pdbx_strand_id
1 'polypeptide(L)'
;MKFPWYEYAANIATIVIGAAGSLFLIKRDLKRYGLLFLLSGAVGTGLCYAFVLAGLYIFPNRPIQTIWSLPFLVMVTFVPFTVLAGVQFSPQRWIWKIPYYWAIVHIAVVSEVVLLAYTGIFRFTSAGICGTPTPPGGCSTSSSSGSEAKLFLPG
;
A
#
# COMPACT_ATOMS: atom_id res chain seq x y z
N MET A 1 -1.66 14.38 -20.56
CA MET A 1 -2.23 13.20 -19.88
C MET A 1 -3.32 13.70 -18.93
N LYS A 2 -4.60 13.44 -19.21
CA LYS A 2 -5.70 13.81 -18.30
C LYS A 2 -5.71 12.79 -17.17
N PHE A 3 -4.98 13.09 -16.09
CA PHE A 3 -5.10 12.32 -14.87
C PHE A 3 -6.55 12.44 -14.37
N PRO A 4 -7.25 11.33 -14.12
CA PRO A 4 -8.58 11.40 -13.55
C PRO A 4 -8.51 12.03 -12.15
N TRP A 5 -9.26 13.10 -11.94
CA TRP A 5 -9.32 13.84 -10.68
C TRP A 5 -9.70 12.94 -9.47
N TYR A 6 -10.40 11.84 -9.70
CA TYR A 6 -10.82 10.90 -8.66
C TYR A 6 -9.64 10.16 -8.01
N GLU A 7 -8.57 9.84 -8.76
CA GLU A 7 -7.41 9.13 -8.20
C GLU A 7 -6.59 10.05 -7.28
N TYR A 8 -6.51 11.32 -7.65
CA TYR A 8 -5.85 12.34 -6.81
C TYR A 8 -6.66 12.58 -5.54
N ALA A 9 -7.99 12.69 -5.66
CA ALA A 9 -8.88 12.82 -4.51
C ALA A 9 -8.77 11.61 -3.56
N ALA A 10 -8.70 10.38 -4.09
CA ALA A 10 -8.52 9.17 -3.30
C ALA A 10 -7.19 9.18 -2.53
N ASN A 11 -6.07 9.52 -3.18
CA ASN A 11 -4.77 9.63 -2.52
C ASN A 11 -4.80 10.66 -1.39
N ILE A 12 -5.29 11.88 -1.66
CA ILE A 12 -5.39 12.92 -0.63
C ILE A 12 -6.29 12.46 0.52
N ALA A 13 -7.44 11.84 0.22
CA ALA A 13 -8.34 11.33 1.24
C ALA A 13 -7.64 10.30 2.15
N THR A 14 -6.89 9.35 1.57
CA THR A 14 -6.12 8.36 2.36
C THR A 14 -5.06 9.02 3.25
N ILE A 15 -4.34 10.02 2.74
CA ILE A 15 -3.35 10.79 3.49
C ILE A 15 -4.02 11.54 4.65
N VAL A 16 -5.13 12.24 4.37
CA VAL A 16 -5.85 13.03 5.38
C VAL A 16 -6.44 12.13 6.46
N ILE A 17 -7.04 11.00 6.09
CA ILE A 17 -7.62 10.03 7.04
C ILE A 17 -6.50 9.38 7.87
N GLY A 18 -5.41 8.94 7.24
CA GLY A 18 -4.27 8.35 7.93
C GLY A 18 -3.56 9.33 8.87
N ALA A 19 -3.36 10.58 8.43
CA ALA A 19 -2.78 11.64 9.24
C ALA A 19 -3.71 12.04 10.40
N ALA A 20 -5.00 12.28 10.14
CA ALA A 20 -5.97 12.61 11.18
C ALA A 20 -6.11 11.48 12.20
N GLY A 21 -6.18 10.23 11.73
CA GLY A 21 -6.24 9.04 12.57
C GLY A 21 -5.00 8.89 13.44
N SER A 22 -3.80 8.95 12.84
CA SER A 22 -2.55 8.84 13.61
C SER A 22 -2.40 9.98 14.62
N LEU A 23 -2.71 11.22 14.25
CA LEU A 23 -2.69 12.36 15.18
C LEU A 23 -3.72 12.21 16.32
N PHE A 24 -4.91 11.67 16.02
CA PHE A 24 -5.93 11.42 17.04
C PHE A 24 -5.47 10.38 18.06
N LEU A 25 -4.81 9.30 17.63
CA LEU A 25 -4.24 8.30 18.54
C LEU A 25 -3.04 8.86 19.33
N ILE A 26 -2.14 9.61 18.68
CA ILE A 26 -0.96 10.21 19.32
C ILE A 26 -1.36 11.22 20.41
N LYS A 27 -2.46 11.97 20.22
CA LYS A 27 -2.97 12.92 21.22
C LYS A 27 -3.33 12.27 22.55
N ARG A 28 -3.63 10.97 22.59
CA ARG A 28 -3.97 10.26 23.82
C ARG A 28 -2.76 10.05 24.72
N ASP A 29 -1.64 9.56 24.17
CA ASP A 29 -0.37 9.40 24.89
C ASP A 29 0.84 9.70 23.97
N LEU A 30 1.27 10.96 23.94
CA LEU A 30 2.26 11.45 22.98
C LEU A 30 3.62 10.74 23.08
N LYS A 31 4.04 10.36 24.30
CA LYS A 31 5.36 9.73 24.54
C LYS A 31 5.45 8.32 23.97
N ARG A 32 4.43 7.48 24.22
CA ARG A 32 4.42 6.08 23.78
C ARG A 32 4.04 5.97 22.30
N TYR A 33 2.95 6.62 21.91
CA TYR A 33 2.46 6.54 20.54
C TYR A 33 3.31 7.36 19.56
N GLY A 34 3.93 8.46 19.99
CA GLY A 34 4.86 9.23 19.15
C GLY A 34 6.13 8.44 18.79
N LEU A 35 6.71 7.71 19.75
CA LEU A 35 7.86 6.84 19.48
C LEU A 35 7.48 5.68 18.55
N LEU A 36 6.32 5.05 18.80
CA LEU A 36 5.79 4.01 17.90
C LEU A 36 5.53 4.55 16.49
N PHE A 37 5.01 5.76 16.35
CA PHE A 37 4.76 6.39 15.05
C PHE A 37 6.07 6.58 14.28
N LEU A 38 7.13 7.09 14.91
CA LEU A 38 8.43 7.26 14.25
C LEU A 38 9.07 5.92 13.87
N LEU A 39 9.07 4.94 14.78
CA LEU A 39 9.62 3.61 14.51
C LEU A 39 8.86 2.90 13.37
N SER A 40 7.53 2.92 13.41
CA SER A 40 6.71 2.32 12.36
C SER A 40 6.81 3.05 11.03
N GLY A 41 6.92 4.38 11.03
CA GLY A 41 7.15 5.17 9.83
C GLY A 41 8.50 4.85 9.19
N ALA A 42 9.57 4.75 9.98
CA ALA A 42 10.90 4.39 9.51
C ALA A 42 10.93 2.96 8.94
N VAL A 43 10.42 1.97 9.69
CA VAL A 43 10.39 0.57 9.27
C VAL A 43 9.48 0.39 8.05
N GLY A 44 8.29 1.00 8.04
CA GLY A 44 7.34 0.92 6.93
C GLY A 44 7.89 1.52 5.64
N THR A 45 8.54 2.68 5.73
CA THR A 45 9.21 3.31 4.59
C THR A 45 10.36 2.44 4.09
N GLY A 46 11.18 1.91 4.99
CA GLY A 46 12.29 1.02 4.65
C GLY A 46 11.84 -0.27 3.97
N LEU A 47 10.76 -0.88 4.45
CA LEU A 47 10.18 -2.09 3.87
C LEU A 47 9.62 -1.81 2.46
N CYS A 48 8.90 -0.70 2.28
CA CYS A 48 8.43 -0.29 0.96
C CYS A 48 9.58 0.00 0.00
N TYR A 49 10.65 0.64 0.47
CA TYR A 49 11.83 0.88 -0.34
C TYR A 49 12.48 -0.45 -0.79
N ALA A 50 12.58 -1.44 0.12
CA ALA A 50 13.08 -2.77 -0.21
C ALA A 50 12.22 -3.46 -1.28
N PHE A 51 10.89 -3.34 -1.21
CA PHE A 51 10.00 -3.93 -2.22
C PHE A 51 10.11 -3.27 -3.60
N VAL A 52 10.33 -1.95 -3.65
CA VAL A 52 10.60 -1.25 -4.91
C VAL A 52 11.95 -1.65 -5.48
N LEU A 53 12.98 -1.77 -4.62
CA LEU A 53 14.32 -2.19 -5.04
C LEU A 53 14.34 -3.63 -5.54
N ALA A 54 13.57 -4.52 -4.91
CA ALA A 54 13.34 -5.89 -5.37
C ALA A 54 12.53 -5.95 -6.67
N GLY A 55 12.03 -4.83 -7.18
CA GLY A 55 11.24 -4.77 -8.40
C GLY A 55 9.86 -5.43 -8.25
N LEU A 56 9.33 -5.56 -7.04
CA LEU A 56 7.99 -6.14 -6.81
C LEU A 56 6.88 -5.11 -7.07
N TYR A 57 7.18 -3.82 -6.90
CA TYR A 57 6.22 -2.72 -7.05
C TYR A 57 6.67 -1.65 -8.01
N ILE A 58 5.73 -1.19 -8.84
CA ILE A 58 5.81 0.03 -9.62
C ILE A 58 4.62 0.92 -9.24
N PHE A 59 4.89 2.21 -9.00
CA PHE A 59 3.85 3.21 -8.80
C PHE A 59 3.79 4.13 -10.03
N PRO A 60 2.85 3.90 -10.97
CA PRO A 60 2.74 4.74 -12.17
C PRO A 60 2.07 6.09 -11.84
N ASN A 61 1.06 6.10 -10.97
CA ASN A 61 0.35 7.32 -10.56
C ASN A 61 0.78 7.76 -9.16
N ARG A 62 1.48 8.89 -9.08
CA ARG A 62 1.98 9.47 -7.83
C ARG A 62 1.56 10.93 -7.73
N PRO A 63 1.11 11.42 -6.56
CA PRO A 63 0.74 12.83 -6.38
C PRO A 63 1.95 13.78 -6.43
N ILE A 64 3.16 13.30 -6.15
CA ILE A 64 4.42 14.06 -6.25
C ILE A 64 5.42 13.22 -7.04
N GLN A 65 5.48 13.42 -8.36
CA GLN A 65 6.36 12.64 -9.26
C GLN A 65 7.82 13.13 -9.25
N THR A 66 8.09 14.32 -8.71
CA THR A 66 9.32 15.06 -9.01
C THR A 66 10.51 14.74 -8.09
N ILE A 67 10.28 14.21 -6.87
CA ILE A 67 11.34 14.09 -5.85
C ILE A 67 11.53 12.66 -5.35
N TRP A 68 10.47 11.83 -5.33
CA TRP A 68 10.54 10.52 -4.67
C TRP A 68 10.02 9.37 -5.56
N SER A 69 10.86 8.34 -5.71
CA SER A 69 10.51 7.07 -6.34
C SER A 69 9.55 6.19 -5.52
N LEU A 70 8.91 6.73 -4.48
CA LEU A 70 7.82 6.10 -3.72
C LEU A 70 6.74 7.13 -3.34
N PRO A 71 5.46 6.72 -3.18
CA PRO A 71 4.43 7.53 -2.55
C PRO A 71 4.68 7.65 -1.03
N PHE A 72 5.73 8.38 -0.66
CA PHE A 72 6.24 8.50 0.71
C PHE A 72 5.16 8.94 1.70
N LEU A 73 4.35 9.94 1.32
CA LEU A 73 3.34 10.52 2.20
C LEU A 73 2.23 9.52 2.56
N VAL A 74 1.83 8.67 1.62
CA VAL A 74 0.83 7.62 1.85
C VAL A 74 1.39 6.57 2.80
N MET A 75 2.64 6.17 2.60
CA MET A 75 3.28 5.15 3.45
C MET A 75 3.50 5.64 4.89
N VAL A 76 3.98 6.87 5.06
CA VAL A 76 4.24 7.48 6.38
C VAL A 76 2.96 7.82 7.14
N THR A 77 1.81 7.89 6.48
CA THR A 77 0.52 8.10 7.16
C THR A 77 -0.22 6.79 7.41
N PHE A 78 -0.31 5.93 6.39
CA PHE A 78 -1.09 4.70 6.46
C PHE A 78 -0.42 3.62 7.30
N VAL A 79 0.89 3.38 7.13
CA VAL A 79 1.58 2.33 7.89
C VAL A 79 1.57 2.62 9.39
N PRO A 80 1.94 3.82 9.85
CA PRO A 80 1.88 4.11 11.29
C PRO A 80 0.46 4.10 11.83
N PHE A 81 -0.54 4.54 11.05
CA PHE A 81 -1.94 4.46 11.46
C PHE A 81 -2.37 3.01 11.74
N THR A 82 -2.08 2.08 10.83
CA THR A 82 -2.44 0.66 11.02
C THR A 82 -1.70 0.03 12.18
N VAL A 83 -0.42 0.37 12.39
CA VAL A 83 0.37 -0.09 13.55
C VAL A 83 -0.19 0.45 14.86
N LEU A 84 -0.48 1.76 14.94
CA LEU A 84 -1.05 2.40 16.12
C LEU A 84 -2.41 1.80 16.47
N ALA A 85 -3.28 1.62 15.47
CA ALA A 85 -4.58 0.99 15.65
C ALA A 85 -4.42 -0.47 16.13
N GLY A 86 -3.52 -1.24 15.52
CA GLY A 86 -3.27 -2.64 15.90
C GLY A 86 -2.74 -2.78 17.33
N VAL A 87 -1.89 -1.87 17.78
CA VAL A 87 -1.37 -1.90 19.15
C VAL A 87 -2.43 -1.45 20.16
N GLN A 88 -3.18 -0.39 19.85
CA GLN A 88 -4.18 0.16 20.76
C GLN A 88 -5.37 -0.77 20.98
N PHE A 89 -5.85 -1.44 19.93
CA PHE A 89 -7.01 -2.32 19.99
C PHE A 89 -6.64 -3.79 20.26
N SER A 90 -5.37 -4.08 20.57
CA SER A 90 -4.92 -5.45 20.86
C SER A 90 -5.65 -6.03 22.09
N PRO A 91 -6.15 -7.28 22.02
CA PRO A 91 -6.76 -7.96 23.16
C PRO A 91 -5.73 -8.23 24.26
N GLN A 92 -6.17 -8.23 25.53
CA GLN A 92 -5.31 -8.51 26.68
C GLN A 92 -4.90 -9.98 26.77
N ARG A 93 -5.78 -10.91 26.37
CA ARG A 93 -5.50 -12.35 26.41
C ARG A 93 -4.58 -12.75 25.26
N TRP A 94 -3.48 -13.43 25.58
CA TRP A 94 -2.48 -13.86 24.59
C TRP A 94 -3.05 -14.74 23.48
N ILE A 95 -3.99 -15.64 23.82
CA ILE A 95 -4.62 -16.55 22.86
C ILE A 95 -5.36 -15.80 21.72
N TRP A 96 -5.87 -14.60 22.00
CA TRP A 96 -6.58 -13.78 21.03
C TRP A 96 -5.67 -12.82 20.26
N LYS A 97 -4.40 -12.68 20.66
CA LYS A 97 -3.46 -11.81 19.93
C LYS A 97 -3.13 -12.37 18.54
N ILE A 98 -2.96 -13.68 18.42
CA ILE A 98 -2.62 -14.34 17.15
C ILE A 98 -3.68 -14.08 16.07
N PRO A 99 -4.97 -14.46 16.25
CA PRO A 99 -5.99 -14.24 15.23
C PRO A 99 -6.23 -12.75 14.96
N TYR A 100 -6.06 -11.91 15.99
CA TYR A 100 -6.20 -10.46 15.86
C TYR A 100 -5.14 -9.86 14.93
N TYR A 101 -3.85 -10.18 15.12
CA TYR A 101 -2.80 -9.71 14.21
C TYR A 101 -2.95 -10.29 12.81
N TRP A 102 -3.37 -11.55 12.70
CA TRP A 102 -3.66 -12.17 11.41
C TRP A 102 -4.76 -11.43 10.65
N ALA A 103 -5.86 -11.07 11.33
CA ALA A 103 -6.93 -10.28 10.74
C ALA A 103 -6.44 -8.90 10.25
N ILE A 104 -5.58 -8.22 11.01
CA ILE A 104 -5.00 -6.94 10.58
C ILE A 104 -4.16 -7.11 9.31
N VAL A 105 -3.31 -8.14 9.25
CA VAL A 105 -2.50 -8.43 8.06
C VAL A 105 -3.40 -8.69 6.85
N HIS A 106 -4.47 -9.48 7.02
CA HIS A 106 -5.42 -9.72 5.95
C HIS A 106 -6.18 -8.46 5.52
N ILE A 107 -6.57 -7.58 6.45
CA ILE A 107 -7.18 -6.29 6.11
C ILE A 107 -6.20 -5.43 5.30
N ALA A 108 -4.93 -5.40 5.66
CA ALA A 108 -3.90 -4.68 4.91
C ALA A 108 -3.75 -5.25 3.48
N VAL A 109 -3.62 -6.56 3.32
CA VAL A 109 -3.51 -7.21 2.01
C VAL A 109 -4.78 -7.04 1.18
N VAL A 110 -5.97 -7.17 1.79
CA VAL A 110 -7.25 -6.93 1.11
C VAL A 110 -7.35 -5.48 0.65
N SER A 111 -6.97 -4.51 1.49
CA SER A 111 -6.95 -3.11 1.10
C SER A 111 -6.02 -2.87 -0.10
N GLU A 112 -4.88 -3.53 -0.12
CA GLU A 112 -3.93 -3.47 -1.22
C GLU A 112 -4.49 -4.09 -2.52
N VAL A 113 -5.11 -5.26 -2.44
CA VAL A 113 -5.75 -5.90 -3.61
C VAL A 113 -6.92 -5.07 -4.13
N VAL A 114 -7.72 -4.47 -3.25
CA VAL A 114 -8.79 -3.54 -3.62
C VAL A 114 -8.22 -2.29 -4.29
N LEU A 115 -7.14 -1.71 -3.74
CA LEU A 115 -6.46 -0.59 -4.38
C LEU A 115 -5.91 -0.98 -5.75
N LEU A 116 -5.32 -2.17 -5.92
CA LEU A 116 -4.86 -2.68 -7.21
C LEU A 116 -6.01 -2.85 -8.20
N ALA A 117 -7.17 -3.37 -7.76
CA ALA A 117 -8.30 -3.69 -8.62
C ALA A 117 -9.07 -2.43 -9.08
N TYR A 118 -9.20 -1.44 -8.21
CA TYR A 118 -10.03 -0.25 -8.46
C TYR A 118 -9.22 1.02 -8.75
N THR A 119 -7.91 1.05 -8.50
CA THR A 119 -7.08 2.25 -8.67
C THR A 119 -5.76 1.95 -9.39
N GLY A 120 -5.23 2.93 -10.13
CA GLY A 120 -3.94 2.83 -10.81
C GLY A 120 -2.72 3.18 -9.92
N ILE A 121 -2.90 3.28 -8.60
CA ILE A 121 -1.87 3.84 -7.70
C ILE A 121 -0.68 2.89 -7.56
N PHE A 122 -0.95 1.58 -7.58
CA PHE A 122 0.01 0.50 -7.35
C PHE A 122 -0.10 -0.52 -8.50
N ARG A 123 1.03 -1.00 -9.01
CA ARG A 123 1.10 -2.12 -9.97
C ARG A 123 2.18 -3.08 -9.50
N PHE A 124 1.86 -4.37 -9.48
CA PHE A 124 2.87 -5.40 -9.32
C PHE A 124 3.70 -5.49 -10.60
N THR A 125 5.02 -5.46 -10.45
CA THR A 125 5.88 -5.94 -11.53
C THR A 125 5.89 -7.46 -11.44
N SER A 126 5.29 -8.09 -12.43
CA SER A 126 5.55 -9.49 -12.73
C SER A 126 6.95 -9.61 -13.34
N ALA A 127 7.98 -9.54 -12.49
CA ALA A 127 9.33 -9.92 -12.90
C ALA A 127 9.40 -11.45 -13.02
N GLY A 128 9.03 -11.95 -14.21
CA GLY A 128 9.62 -13.13 -14.84
C GLY A 128 9.21 -14.52 -14.32
N ILE A 129 8.33 -15.18 -15.08
CA ILE A 129 8.66 -16.53 -15.60
C ILE A 129 8.36 -16.50 -17.10
N CYS A 130 9.22 -15.86 -17.89
CA CYS A 130 9.45 -16.39 -19.24
C CYS A 130 10.38 -17.58 -19.03
N GLY A 131 9.79 -18.77 -19.08
CA GLY A 131 10.57 -20.00 -19.11
C GLY A 131 11.48 -20.00 -20.34
N THR A 132 12.74 -20.37 -20.10
CA THR A 132 13.75 -20.86 -21.05
C THR A 132 14.45 -19.86 -21.99
N PRO A 133 15.76 -20.05 -22.22
CA PRO A 133 16.52 -19.24 -23.16
C PRO A 133 16.22 -19.70 -24.59
N THR A 134 15.67 -18.83 -25.43
CA THR A 134 15.70 -18.99 -26.89
C THR A 134 16.37 -17.76 -27.53
N PRO A 135 17.36 -17.95 -28.42
CA PRO A 135 17.94 -16.87 -29.21
C PRO A 135 17.19 -16.70 -30.55
N PRO A 136 17.44 -15.62 -31.32
CA PRO A 136 17.33 -14.22 -30.95
C PRO A 136 16.13 -13.61 -31.71
N GLY A 137 15.12 -13.10 -31.01
CA GLY A 137 14.00 -12.49 -31.74
C GLY A 137 12.83 -12.07 -30.87
N GLY A 138 12.91 -10.84 -30.35
CA GLY A 138 11.75 -10.09 -29.91
C GLY A 138 11.30 -10.34 -28.47
N CYS A 139 11.71 -9.45 -27.56
CA CYS A 139 10.92 -9.17 -26.36
C CYS A 139 9.68 -8.39 -26.80
N SER A 140 8.54 -9.06 -26.98
CA SER A 140 7.24 -8.40 -27.03
C SER A 140 6.88 -7.95 -25.61
N THR A 141 7.11 -6.67 -25.33
CA THR A 141 6.51 -5.99 -24.18
C THR A 141 4.99 -6.04 -24.33
N SER A 142 4.32 -6.97 -23.64
CA SER A 142 2.88 -6.91 -23.43
C SER A 142 2.59 -5.76 -22.47
N SER A 143 2.44 -4.58 -23.04
CA SER A 143 1.60 -3.50 -22.53
C SER A 143 0.24 -4.08 -22.15
N SER A 144 -0.01 -4.32 -20.86
CA SER A 144 -1.36 -4.61 -20.35
C SER A 144 -2.14 -3.29 -20.28
N SER A 145 -2.53 -2.81 -21.45
CA SER A 145 -3.54 -1.78 -21.65
C SER A 145 -4.92 -2.44 -21.68
N GLY A 146 -5.77 -2.14 -20.69
CA GLY A 146 -7.24 -2.12 -20.79
C GLY A 146 -8.02 -3.42 -21.12
N SER A 147 -9.08 -3.66 -20.32
CA SER A 147 -10.12 -4.70 -20.49
C SER A 147 -9.66 -6.08 -19.99
N GLU A 148 -10.29 -6.74 -19.02
CA GLU A 148 -11.72 -7.02 -18.89
C GLU A 148 -12.13 -7.15 -17.41
N ALA A 149 -12.80 -6.13 -16.87
CA ALA A 149 -13.68 -6.30 -15.71
C ALA A 149 -15.11 -6.46 -16.26
N LYS A 150 -15.40 -7.62 -16.85
CA LYS A 150 -16.78 -8.02 -17.14
C LYS A 150 -17.43 -8.45 -15.84
N LEU A 151 -18.40 -7.62 -15.44
CA LEU A 151 -19.42 -7.89 -14.43
C LEU A 151 -19.85 -9.36 -14.43
N PHE A 152 -19.64 -10.02 -13.30
CA PHE A 152 -20.36 -11.22 -12.90
C PHE A 152 -21.62 -10.73 -12.16
N LEU A 153 -22.73 -10.56 -12.88
CA LEU A 153 -24.08 -10.56 -12.31
C LEU A 153 -24.81 -11.77 -12.91
N PRO A 154 -25.30 -12.71 -12.10
CA PRO A 154 -26.21 -13.74 -12.56
C PRO A 154 -27.67 -13.28 -12.42
N GLY A 155 -28.49 -13.61 -13.42
CA GLY A 155 -29.94 -13.87 -13.32
C GLY A 155 -30.85 -12.66 -13.32
#